data_AF-A0A8S8ZZY1-F1
#
_entry.id   AF-A0A8S8ZZY1-F1
#
_cell.length_a   1.000
_cell.length_b   1.000
_cell.length_c   1.000
_cell.angle_alpha   90.00
_cell.angle_beta   90.00
_cell.angle_gamma   90.00
#
_symmetry.space_group_name_H-M   'P 1'
#
loop_
_entity.id
_entity.type
_entity.pdbx_description
1 polymer ?
#
loop_
_entity_poly.entity_id
_entity_poly.type
_entity_poly.pdbx_seq_one_letter_code
_entity_poly.pdbx_strand_id
1 'polypeptide(L)'
;MAVVVIRLHTQTMGWRWERCKPHSGFRTGVFRALISADSSGVAPIVPSPWKDIHSYGKGGTLKGSTFSWLGLIPLLFMFLVTWPLVCSYIFLNLFFFFPCHYHTRQHQHYTYRSFRRQETALTTMEEINPLPANYHQALKLIDEAHAQDPRSVERESGSVPFELDYARHMTRWLALREPGASPVLQLACRAQHFRRWEIPRSSYPMTRPGYLTWRAKLKSQAAKQVAELLGDASIQPPLSQEEIDRVAALVRKEDLKTDSDTQVLEDVACLVFLDEQFDDFEKRPDIDEEKMVGILRKTWGKMSPSGHALALQMHLSERAKILIEKALGV
;
A
#
# COMPACT_ATOMS: atom_id res chain seq x y z
N MET A 1 -40.95 -42.69 -19.83
CA MET A 1 -39.92 -42.60 -18.77
C MET A 1 -38.64 -43.19 -19.34
N ALA A 2 -37.70 -42.35 -19.73
CA ALA A 2 -36.42 -42.78 -20.30
C ALA A 2 -35.32 -42.42 -19.29
N VAL A 3 -34.68 -43.45 -18.74
CA VAL A 3 -33.53 -43.33 -17.85
C VAL A 3 -32.30 -43.11 -18.73
N VAL A 4 -31.73 -41.90 -18.69
CA VAL A 4 -30.46 -41.59 -19.32
C VAL A 4 -29.37 -41.65 -18.24
N VAL A 5 -28.53 -42.68 -18.34
CA VAL A 5 -27.34 -42.88 -17.51
C VAL A 5 -26.21 -42.05 -18.09
N ILE A 6 -25.80 -40.99 -17.40
CA ILE A 6 -24.62 -40.19 -17.77
C ILE A 6 -23.43 -40.70 -16.96
N ARG A 7 -22.43 -41.22 -17.69
CA ARG A 7 -21.18 -41.78 -17.18
C ARG A 7 -20.20 -40.64 -16.88
N LEU A 8 -19.81 -40.48 -15.62
CA LEU A 8 -18.79 -39.51 -15.21
C LEU A 8 -17.40 -39.99 -15.66
N HIS A 9 -16.68 -39.14 -16.39
CA HIS A 9 -15.28 -39.35 -16.76
C HIS A 9 -14.41 -38.48 -15.85
N THR A 10 -13.67 -39.10 -14.93
CA THR A 10 -12.67 -38.44 -14.10
C THR A 10 -11.34 -38.38 -14.86
N GLN A 11 -10.98 -37.22 -15.39
CA GLN A 11 -9.61 -36.98 -15.88
C GLN A 11 -8.75 -36.45 -14.73
N THR A 12 -7.79 -37.26 -14.33
CA THR A 12 -6.65 -36.89 -13.50
C THR A 12 -5.66 -36.05 -14.32
N MET A 13 -5.50 -34.76 -14.01
CA MET A 13 -4.39 -33.96 -14.56
C MET A 13 -3.12 -34.24 -13.75
N GLY A 14 -2.20 -35.01 -14.35
CA GLY A 14 -0.84 -35.20 -13.86
C GLY A 14 0.07 -34.06 -14.29
N TRP A 15 0.92 -33.59 -13.38
CA TRP A 15 1.95 -32.60 -13.65
C TRP A 15 3.09 -33.22 -14.46
N ARG A 16 3.32 -32.72 -15.68
CA ARG A 16 4.45 -33.08 -16.53
C ARG A 16 5.55 -32.02 -16.37
N TRP A 17 6.65 -32.40 -15.74
CA TRP A 17 7.85 -31.57 -15.65
C TRP A 17 8.67 -31.69 -16.95
N GLU A 18 8.81 -30.58 -17.70
CA GLU A 18 9.77 -30.50 -18.79
C GLU A 18 11.14 -30.06 -18.28
N ARG A 19 12.17 -30.85 -18.61
CA ARG A 19 13.59 -30.57 -18.30
C ARG A 19 14.12 -29.50 -19.24
N CYS A 20 14.54 -28.36 -18.70
CA CYS A 20 15.43 -27.43 -19.40
C CYS A 20 16.77 -28.10 -19.71
N LYS A 21 17.18 -28.08 -21.00
CA LYS A 21 18.51 -28.51 -21.44
C LYS A 21 19.58 -27.48 -21.00
N PRO A 22 20.78 -27.92 -20.59
CA PRO A 22 21.88 -27.01 -20.29
C PRO A 22 22.57 -26.56 -21.58
N HIS A 23 22.74 -25.25 -21.76
CA HIS A 23 23.69 -24.71 -22.74
C HIS A 23 25.11 -24.78 -22.16
N SER A 24 25.93 -25.59 -22.81
CA SER A 24 27.37 -25.71 -22.61
C SER A 24 28.11 -24.42 -23.00
N GLY A 25 28.97 -23.94 -22.10
CA GLY A 25 29.87 -22.81 -22.35
C GLY A 25 30.88 -22.62 -21.22
N PHE A 26 31.57 -23.70 -20.84
CA PHE A 26 32.69 -23.64 -19.90
C PHE A 26 33.92 -23.04 -20.62
N ARG A 27 34.42 -21.89 -20.13
CA ARG A 27 35.87 -21.62 -20.14
C ARG A 27 36.28 -21.13 -18.75
N THR A 28 37.10 -21.96 -18.13
CA THR A 28 37.82 -21.77 -16.88
C THR A 28 38.79 -20.59 -16.96
N GLY A 29 38.94 -19.87 -15.86
CA GLY A 29 39.97 -18.87 -15.67
C GLY A 29 39.97 -18.31 -14.25
N VAL A 30 40.47 -19.10 -13.29
CA VAL A 30 40.93 -18.60 -11.99
C VAL A 30 42.18 -17.75 -12.24
N PHE A 31 42.23 -16.51 -11.76
CA PHE A 31 43.27 -15.99 -10.85
C PHE A 31 43.23 -14.46 -10.70
N ARG A 32 43.52 -14.06 -9.46
CA ARG A 32 44.21 -12.84 -9.02
C ARG A 32 43.39 -11.56 -8.78
N ALA A 33 43.20 -11.33 -7.47
CA ALA A 33 43.24 -10.00 -6.88
C ALA A 33 44.51 -9.25 -7.30
N LEU A 34 44.36 -8.02 -7.78
CA LEU A 34 45.44 -7.04 -7.85
C LEU A 34 44.92 -5.72 -7.29
N ILE A 35 45.57 -5.34 -6.20
CA ILE A 35 45.69 -3.98 -5.69
C ILE A 35 46.26 -3.12 -6.82
N SER A 36 45.68 -1.94 -7.05
CA SER A 36 46.41 -0.82 -7.65
C SER A 36 46.05 0.46 -6.90
N ALA A 37 47.07 1.02 -6.26
CA ALA A 37 47.13 2.41 -5.85
C ALA A 37 47.42 3.28 -7.09
N ASP A 38 46.85 4.48 -7.13
CA ASP A 38 47.54 5.77 -7.35
C ASP A 38 46.46 6.87 -7.38
N SER A 39 46.45 7.79 -6.42
CA SER A 39 47.30 8.99 -6.29
C SER A 39 46.77 10.17 -7.12
N SER A 40 46.18 11.16 -6.43
CA SER A 40 46.41 12.60 -6.63
C SER A 40 45.30 13.39 -5.95
N GLY A 41 45.63 14.28 -5.01
CA GLY A 41 44.66 15.26 -4.51
C GLY A 41 44.92 15.83 -3.11
N VAL A 42 46.08 16.47 -2.94
CA VAL A 42 46.42 17.62 -2.08
C VAL A 42 45.38 18.13 -1.05
N ALA A 43 45.85 18.27 0.20
CA ALA A 43 45.19 18.84 1.39
C ALA A 43 44.94 20.38 1.30
N PRO A 44 44.27 21.02 2.29
CA PRO A 44 44.99 21.40 3.50
C PRO A 44 44.23 21.23 4.84
N ILE A 45 45.07 21.11 5.87
CA ILE A 45 44.89 21.23 7.32
C ILE A 45 44.36 22.64 7.68
N VAL A 46 43.53 22.83 8.72
CA VAL A 46 43.79 23.44 10.07
C VAL A 46 42.48 23.44 10.94
N PRO A 47 42.43 23.82 12.24
CA PRO A 47 42.38 22.91 13.39
C PRO A 47 41.11 22.98 14.28
N SER A 48 41.04 22.05 15.25
CA SER A 48 40.23 22.06 16.50
C SER A 48 40.38 23.37 17.32
N PRO A 49 39.53 23.73 18.33
CA PRO A 49 39.49 22.99 19.63
C PRO A 49 38.25 23.18 20.55
N TRP A 50 37.77 22.13 21.25
CA TRP A 50 37.13 22.21 22.59
C TRP A 50 37.25 20.80 23.24
N LYS A 51 38.22 20.56 24.14
CA LYS A 51 38.18 20.63 25.62
C LYS A 51 37.16 19.72 26.33
N ASP A 52 37.75 18.68 26.94
CA ASP A 52 37.56 18.13 28.30
C ASP A 52 36.15 18.01 28.90
N ILE A 53 35.81 16.80 29.36
CA ILE A 53 35.25 16.54 30.70
C ILE A 53 35.62 15.10 31.13
N HIS A 54 36.22 15.01 32.32
CA HIS A 54 36.50 13.80 33.09
C HIS A 54 35.22 13.10 33.58
N SER A 55 35.24 11.77 33.69
CA SER A 55 35.04 11.10 34.98
C SER A 55 35.48 9.63 34.95
N TYR A 56 36.34 9.28 35.91
CA TYR A 56 36.75 7.92 36.25
C TYR A 56 35.80 7.40 37.33
N GLY A 57 35.22 6.21 37.12
CA GLY A 57 34.38 5.49 38.07
C GLY A 57 34.98 4.14 38.43
N LYS A 58 35.35 4.01 39.71
CA LYS A 58 36.02 2.88 40.39
C LYS A 58 35.33 1.52 40.22
N GLY A 59 36.12 0.46 40.11
CA GLY A 59 35.71 -0.93 40.34
C GLY A 59 36.83 -1.70 41.02
N GLY A 60 36.76 -1.81 42.35
CA GLY A 60 37.72 -2.50 43.20
C GLY A 60 37.57 -4.02 43.17
N THR A 61 38.70 -4.66 43.33
CA THR A 61 39.02 -6.08 43.51
C THR A 61 38.37 -6.73 44.74
N LEU A 62 38.32 -8.08 44.73
CA LEU A 62 38.42 -9.09 45.81
C LEU A 62 37.89 -10.41 45.17
N LYS A 63 38.42 -11.63 45.32
CA LYS A 63 39.43 -12.24 46.19
C LYS A 63 39.76 -13.60 45.56
N GLY A 64 41.04 -13.98 45.53
CA GLY A 64 41.47 -15.36 45.26
C GLY A 64 41.58 -16.17 46.56
N SER A 65 41.30 -17.47 46.48
CA SER A 65 41.87 -18.59 47.28
C SER A 65 41.12 -19.87 46.87
N THR A 66 41.68 -20.66 45.94
CA THR A 66 42.46 -21.88 46.21
C THR A 66 41.72 -22.91 47.08
N PHE A 67 41.15 -23.94 46.44
CA PHE A 67 40.84 -25.20 47.10
C PHE A 67 41.32 -26.38 46.24
N SER A 68 41.87 -27.37 46.94
CA SER A 68 42.79 -28.41 46.47
C SER A 68 42.11 -29.51 45.67
N TRP A 69 42.80 -29.95 44.61
CA TRP A 69 42.63 -31.23 43.94
C TRP A 69 43.38 -32.30 44.71
N LEU A 70 42.73 -33.42 45.04
CA LEU A 70 43.28 -34.78 45.05
C LEU A 70 42.21 -35.76 45.58
N GLY A 71 41.87 -36.75 44.75
CA GLY A 71 41.21 -37.98 45.20
C GLY A 71 39.89 -38.29 44.51
N LEU A 72 39.96 -39.00 43.37
CA LEU A 72 39.11 -40.14 42.95
C LEU A 72 39.10 -40.26 41.41
N ILE A 73 40.16 -40.87 40.90
CA ILE A 73 40.20 -41.66 39.65
C ILE A 73 39.71 -43.09 40.04
N PRO A 74 39.02 -43.94 39.24
CA PRO A 74 38.76 -43.93 37.77
C PRO A 74 37.33 -44.37 37.35
N LEU A 75 36.77 -43.81 36.25
CA LEU A 75 35.77 -44.52 35.41
C LEU A 75 35.55 -43.81 34.06
N LEU A 76 36.62 -43.35 33.42
CA LEU A 76 36.55 -42.69 32.11
C LEU A 76 37.58 -43.24 31.12
N PHE A 77 37.67 -44.58 31.03
CA PHE A 77 38.55 -45.25 30.08
C PHE A 77 37.92 -46.55 29.54
N MET A 78 36.66 -46.48 29.09
CA MET A 78 36.06 -47.47 28.20
C MET A 78 34.75 -46.88 27.66
N PHE A 79 34.79 -46.08 26.60
CA PHE A 79 33.69 -45.89 25.61
C PHE A 79 34.12 -44.90 24.52
N LEU A 80 35.36 -45.05 24.02
CA LEU A 80 35.86 -44.36 22.80
C LEU A 80 35.89 -45.29 21.58
N VAL A 81 35.09 -46.36 21.61
CA VAL A 81 34.83 -47.22 20.46
C VAL A 81 33.36 -47.59 20.60
N THR A 82 32.57 -47.37 19.56
CA THR A 82 31.09 -47.47 19.49
C THR A 82 30.27 -46.25 19.94
N TRP A 83 30.38 -45.09 19.24
CA TRP A 83 29.18 -44.27 18.95
C TRP A 83 29.29 -43.20 17.83
N PRO A 84 29.92 -43.42 16.65
CA PRO A 84 29.83 -42.43 15.58
C PRO A 84 28.66 -42.72 14.63
N LEU A 85 27.42 -42.86 15.10
CA LEU A 85 26.25 -43.03 14.19
C LEU A 85 24.91 -42.43 14.66
N VAL A 86 24.86 -41.59 15.72
CA VAL A 86 23.58 -40.98 16.16
C VAL A 86 23.62 -39.44 16.25
N CYS A 87 24.77 -38.78 16.08
CA CYS A 87 24.85 -37.31 16.14
C CYS A 87 24.75 -36.57 14.79
N SER A 88 24.56 -37.25 13.66
CA SER A 88 24.30 -36.59 12.37
C SER A 88 22.83 -36.40 12.03
N TYR A 89 21.89 -36.86 12.88
CA TYR A 89 20.45 -36.74 12.63
C TYR A 89 19.77 -35.60 13.40
N ILE A 90 20.42 -35.03 14.41
CA ILE A 90 19.87 -33.92 15.23
C ILE A 90 20.46 -32.56 14.85
N PHE A 91 21.60 -32.50 14.14
CA PHE A 91 22.20 -31.24 13.68
C PHE A 91 21.85 -30.83 12.23
N LEU A 92 21.05 -31.62 11.50
CA LEU A 92 20.52 -31.25 10.18
C LEU A 92 19.01 -30.91 10.17
N ASN A 93 18.35 -30.90 11.33
CA ASN A 93 16.91 -30.56 11.43
C ASN A 93 16.60 -29.25 12.18
N LEU A 94 17.62 -28.42 12.47
CA LEU A 94 17.42 -27.07 13.02
C LEU A 94 17.73 -25.94 12.02
N PHE A 95 18.07 -26.27 10.76
CA PHE A 95 18.29 -25.28 9.69
C PHE A 95 17.29 -25.38 8.52
N PHE A 96 16.23 -26.20 8.65
CA PHE A 96 15.18 -26.35 7.63
C PHE A 96 13.77 -26.01 8.12
N PHE A 97 13.65 -25.20 9.18
CA PHE A 97 12.37 -24.63 9.61
C PHE A 97 12.57 -23.21 10.16
N PHE A 98 13.22 -22.35 9.39
CA PHE A 98 12.78 -20.95 9.33
C PHE A 98 12.07 -20.78 7.99
N PRO A 99 10.74 -20.99 7.93
CA PRO A 99 9.99 -20.37 6.86
C PRO A 99 10.29 -18.88 6.92
N CYS A 100 10.51 -18.26 5.78
CA CYS A 100 10.48 -16.82 5.62
C CYS A 100 9.10 -16.32 6.13
N HIS A 101 9.01 -16.08 7.44
CA HIS A 101 7.76 -15.79 8.16
C HIS A 101 7.26 -14.38 7.83
N TYR A 102 8.13 -13.56 7.23
CA TYR A 102 7.79 -12.23 6.78
C TYR A 102 7.00 -12.23 5.46
N HIS A 103 7.41 -13.06 4.48
CA HIS A 103 6.75 -13.09 3.17
C HIS A 103 5.37 -13.76 3.22
N THR A 104 5.19 -14.74 4.12
CA THR A 104 3.92 -15.46 4.30
C THR A 104 2.85 -14.61 5.00
N ARG A 105 3.21 -13.79 6.01
CA ARG A 105 2.25 -12.87 6.66
C ARG A 105 1.75 -11.76 5.74
N GLN A 106 2.61 -11.18 4.90
CA GLN A 106 2.19 -10.09 4.01
C GLN A 106 1.24 -10.57 2.90
N HIS A 107 1.51 -11.74 2.31
CA HIS A 107 0.57 -12.35 1.36
C HIS A 107 -0.76 -12.72 2.01
N GLN A 108 -0.77 -13.20 3.25
CA GLN A 108 -2.01 -13.48 4.00
C GLN A 108 -2.81 -12.22 4.33
N HIS A 109 -2.15 -11.11 4.71
CA HIS A 109 -2.82 -9.83 4.93
C HIS A 109 -3.42 -9.24 3.65
N TYR A 110 -2.68 -9.31 2.53
CA TYR A 110 -3.16 -8.82 1.25
C TYR A 110 -4.38 -9.62 0.76
N THR A 111 -4.32 -10.95 0.84
CA THR A 111 -5.41 -11.86 0.43
C THR A 111 -6.64 -11.76 1.35
N TYR A 112 -6.47 -11.57 2.65
CA TYR A 112 -7.60 -11.33 3.55
C TYR A 112 -8.26 -9.97 3.29
N ARG A 113 -7.46 -8.92 3.04
CA ARG A 113 -7.98 -7.59 2.70
C ARG A 113 -8.68 -7.60 1.36
N SER A 114 -8.18 -8.31 0.35
CA SER A 114 -8.83 -8.46 -0.97
C SER A 114 -10.14 -9.24 -0.88
N PHE A 115 -10.16 -10.36 -0.15
CA PHE A 115 -11.36 -11.17 0.06
C PHE A 115 -12.48 -10.37 0.73
N ARG A 116 -12.16 -9.68 1.83
CA ARG A 116 -13.17 -8.90 2.55
C ARG A 116 -13.56 -7.63 1.82
N ARG A 117 -12.68 -7.07 0.97
CA ARG A 117 -13.03 -6.01 0.01
C ARG A 117 -14.08 -6.47 -0.99
N GLN A 118 -14.00 -7.70 -1.49
CA GLN A 118 -15.05 -8.25 -2.36
C GLN A 118 -16.37 -8.45 -1.61
N GLU A 119 -16.32 -8.97 -0.39
CA GLU A 119 -17.51 -9.20 0.44
C GLU A 119 -18.23 -7.89 0.82
N THR A 120 -17.47 -6.84 1.18
CA THR A 120 -18.06 -5.50 1.38
C THR A 120 -18.48 -4.85 0.06
N ALA A 121 -17.74 -5.03 -1.04
CA ALA A 121 -18.12 -4.44 -2.33
C ALA A 121 -19.48 -4.96 -2.84
N LEU A 122 -19.71 -6.28 -2.73
CA LEU A 122 -20.97 -6.91 -3.11
C LEU A 122 -22.15 -6.42 -2.28
N THR A 123 -21.94 -6.18 -0.98
CA THR A 123 -22.99 -5.66 -0.08
C THR A 123 -23.26 -4.16 -0.33
N THR A 124 -22.21 -3.36 -0.55
CA THR A 124 -22.34 -1.88 -0.66
C THR A 124 -22.97 -1.37 -1.95
N MET A 125 -22.89 -2.12 -3.06
CA MET A 125 -23.51 -1.68 -4.32
C MET A 125 -25.04 -1.81 -4.31
N GLU A 126 -25.60 -2.64 -3.42
CA GLU A 126 -27.06 -2.72 -3.20
C GLU A 126 -27.59 -1.65 -2.23
N GLU A 127 -26.73 -0.92 -1.52
CA GLU A 127 -27.14 -0.05 -0.41
C GLU A 127 -27.11 1.46 -0.70
N ILE A 128 -26.46 1.92 -1.77
CA ILE A 128 -26.47 3.35 -2.13
C ILE A 128 -27.72 3.72 -2.92
N ASN A 129 -28.25 4.92 -2.67
CA ASN A 129 -29.42 5.44 -3.36
C ASN A 129 -29.31 5.28 -4.89
N PRO A 130 -30.25 4.59 -5.56
CA PRO A 130 -30.16 4.32 -6.98
C PRO A 130 -30.23 5.60 -7.82
N LEU A 131 -29.44 5.64 -8.90
CA LEU A 131 -29.39 6.78 -9.81
C LEU A 131 -30.54 6.75 -10.82
N PRO A 132 -31.18 7.90 -11.12
CA PRO A 132 -32.02 8.04 -12.29
C PRO A 132 -31.26 7.77 -13.60
N ALA A 133 -31.98 7.49 -14.69
CA ALA A 133 -31.38 7.03 -15.94
C ALA A 133 -30.31 7.98 -16.52
N ASN A 134 -30.54 9.28 -16.48
CA ASN A 134 -29.60 10.31 -16.95
C ASN A 134 -28.32 10.34 -16.11
N TYR A 135 -28.45 10.32 -14.77
CA TYR A 135 -27.30 10.24 -13.86
C TYR A 135 -26.52 8.95 -14.02
N HIS A 136 -27.19 7.82 -14.24
CA HIS A 136 -26.52 6.55 -14.51
C HIS A 136 -25.74 6.59 -15.84
N GLN A 137 -26.29 7.23 -16.87
CA GLN A 137 -25.58 7.43 -18.14
C GLN A 137 -24.36 8.37 -17.97
N ALA A 138 -24.51 9.47 -17.23
CA ALA A 138 -23.40 10.35 -16.88
C ALA A 138 -22.27 9.60 -16.14
N LEU A 139 -22.62 8.74 -15.19
CA LEU A 139 -21.67 7.91 -14.46
C LEU A 139 -20.89 6.97 -15.40
N LYS A 140 -21.57 6.36 -16.38
CA LYS A 140 -20.91 5.52 -17.40
C LYS A 140 -19.91 6.31 -18.25
N LEU A 141 -20.27 7.51 -18.69
CA LEU A 141 -19.37 8.37 -19.45
C LEU A 141 -18.13 8.78 -18.62
N ILE A 142 -18.32 9.03 -17.32
CA ILE A 142 -17.21 9.25 -16.40
C ILE A 142 -16.30 8.01 -16.30
N ASP A 143 -16.88 6.82 -16.18
CA ASP A 143 -16.13 5.55 -16.17
C ASP A 143 -15.37 5.31 -17.47
N GLU A 144 -16.00 5.55 -18.61
CA GLU A 144 -15.37 5.43 -19.94
C GLU A 144 -14.20 6.40 -20.09
N ALA A 145 -14.32 7.60 -19.55
CA ALA A 145 -13.21 8.53 -19.49
C ALA A 145 -12.08 8.01 -18.59
N HIS A 146 -12.38 7.54 -17.38
CA HIS A 146 -11.39 6.95 -16.47
C HIS A 146 -10.72 5.69 -17.01
N ALA A 147 -11.43 4.91 -17.84
CA ALA A 147 -10.91 3.70 -18.49
C ALA A 147 -9.80 4.01 -19.51
N GLN A 148 -9.62 5.27 -19.90
CA GLN A 148 -8.55 5.72 -20.80
C GLN A 148 -7.22 5.96 -20.08
N ASP A 149 -7.13 5.78 -18.75
CA ASP A 149 -5.85 5.84 -18.05
C ASP A 149 -4.93 4.71 -18.55
N PRO A 150 -3.75 5.02 -19.11
CA PRO A 150 -2.82 4.00 -19.59
C PRO A 150 -2.15 3.20 -18.46
N ARG A 151 -2.26 3.65 -17.22
CA ARG A 151 -1.76 2.94 -16.04
C ARG A 151 -2.83 1.96 -15.56
N SER A 152 -2.41 0.82 -15.04
CA SER A 152 -3.31 -0.18 -14.47
C SER A 152 -2.89 -0.63 -13.08
N VAL A 153 -3.85 -1.24 -12.37
CA VAL A 153 -3.66 -1.94 -11.11
C VAL A 153 -4.05 -3.39 -11.32
N GLU A 154 -3.22 -4.32 -10.87
CA GLU A 154 -3.55 -5.73 -10.87
C GLU A 154 -4.54 -6.05 -9.76
N ARG A 155 -5.70 -6.60 -10.14
CA ARG A 155 -6.72 -7.12 -9.24
C ARG A 155 -6.89 -8.62 -9.48
N GLU A 156 -7.57 -9.32 -8.58
CA GLU A 156 -7.85 -10.76 -8.75
C GLU A 156 -8.62 -11.05 -10.04
N SER A 157 -9.48 -10.11 -10.47
CA SER A 157 -10.24 -10.18 -11.72
C SER A 157 -9.42 -9.78 -12.96
N GLY A 158 -8.13 -9.45 -12.81
CA GLY A 158 -7.25 -8.97 -13.88
C GLY A 158 -6.87 -7.49 -13.75
N SER A 159 -6.15 -6.99 -14.76
CA SER A 159 -5.66 -5.62 -14.83
C SER A 159 -6.81 -4.62 -15.07
N VAL A 160 -6.91 -3.58 -14.24
CA VAL A 160 -7.94 -2.53 -14.34
C VAL A 160 -7.26 -1.15 -14.46
N PRO A 161 -7.74 -0.23 -15.32
CA PRO A 161 -7.20 1.13 -15.38
C PRO A 161 -7.19 1.83 -14.02
N PHE A 162 -6.09 2.50 -13.69
CA PHE A 162 -5.80 2.98 -12.33
C PHE A 162 -6.85 3.96 -11.81
N GLU A 163 -7.19 5.02 -12.56
CA GLU A 163 -8.21 5.95 -12.07
C GLU A 163 -9.64 5.36 -12.11
N LEU A 164 -9.93 4.37 -12.97
CA LEU A 164 -11.24 3.70 -12.97
C LEU A 164 -11.43 2.86 -11.70
N ASP A 165 -10.38 2.13 -11.32
CA ASP A 165 -10.34 1.39 -10.06
C ASP A 165 -10.49 2.35 -8.86
N TYR A 166 -9.76 3.46 -8.85
CA TYR A 166 -9.89 4.51 -7.84
C TYR A 166 -11.33 5.07 -7.76
N ALA A 167 -11.95 5.41 -8.89
CA ALA A 167 -13.33 5.91 -8.95
C ALA A 167 -14.35 4.89 -8.40
N ARG A 168 -14.12 3.59 -8.63
CA ARG A 168 -14.95 2.52 -8.04
C ARG A 168 -14.82 2.46 -6.53
N HIS A 169 -13.61 2.62 -6.00
CA HIS A 169 -13.39 2.72 -4.56
C HIS A 169 -14.06 3.97 -3.95
N MET A 170 -14.09 5.11 -4.67
CA MET A 170 -14.82 6.30 -4.22
C MET A 170 -16.31 5.99 -4.04
N THR A 171 -16.96 5.33 -5.01
CA THR A 171 -18.38 4.95 -4.88
C THR A 171 -18.64 4.00 -3.71
N ARG A 172 -17.77 3.00 -3.52
CA ARG A 172 -17.91 2.05 -2.41
C ARG A 172 -17.79 2.73 -1.04
N TRP A 173 -16.81 3.61 -0.88
CA TRP A 173 -16.64 4.35 0.37
C TRP A 173 -17.75 5.39 0.58
N LEU A 174 -18.29 5.97 -0.50
CA LEU A 174 -19.47 6.83 -0.42
C LEU A 174 -20.69 6.05 0.08
N ALA A 175 -20.93 4.84 -0.42
CA ALA A 175 -22.07 4.02 0.03
C ALA A 175 -22.02 3.75 1.56
N LEU A 176 -20.83 3.53 2.12
CA LEU A 176 -20.64 3.38 3.56
C LEU A 176 -20.77 4.69 4.34
N ARG A 177 -20.30 5.80 3.75
CA ARG A 177 -20.25 7.11 4.41
C ARG A 177 -21.58 7.84 4.38
N GLU A 178 -22.31 7.74 3.29
CA GLU A 178 -23.56 8.44 3.03
C GLU A 178 -24.43 7.59 2.07
N PRO A 179 -25.12 6.54 2.58
CA PRO A 179 -25.95 5.67 1.73
C PRO A 179 -27.04 6.45 0.97
N GLY A 180 -27.53 7.55 1.56
CA GLY A 180 -28.51 8.46 0.99
C GLY A 180 -27.94 9.53 0.05
N ALA A 181 -26.69 9.39 -0.40
CA ALA A 181 -26.02 10.41 -1.22
C ALA A 181 -26.85 10.80 -2.45
N SER A 182 -26.94 12.11 -2.69
CA SER A 182 -27.64 12.66 -3.84
C SER A 182 -26.99 12.19 -5.16
N PRO A 183 -27.75 12.10 -6.27
CA PRO A 183 -27.17 11.75 -7.57
C PRO A 183 -25.99 12.64 -7.97
N VAL A 184 -26.06 13.94 -7.66
CA VAL A 184 -24.99 14.92 -7.88
C VAL A 184 -23.71 14.58 -7.09
N LEU A 185 -23.84 14.26 -5.80
CA LEU A 185 -22.69 13.87 -4.97
C LEU A 185 -22.08 12.54 -5.44
N GLN A 186 -22.90 11.59 -5.88
CA GLN A 186 -22.42 10.33 -6.46
C GLN A 186 -21.58 10.56 -7.72
N LEU A 187 -22.04 11.42 -8.64
CA LEU A 187 -21.25 11.81 -9.83
C LEU A 187 -19.95 12.51 -9.44
N ALA A 188 -19.98 13.45 -8.49
CA ALA A 188 -18.80 14.17 -8.05
C ALA A 188 -17.76 13.25 -7.39
N CYS A 189 -18.20 12.29 -6.56
CA CYS A 189 -17.32 11.29 -5.98
C CYS A 189 -16.74 10.36 -7.04
N ARG A 190 -17.55 9.94 -8.02
CA ARG A 190 -17.07 9.11 -9.13
C ARG A 190 -16.02 9.84 -9.97
N ALA A 191 -16.22 11.14 -10.20
CA ALA A 191 -15.32 11.99 -10.96
C ALA A 191 -14.10 12.50 -10.14
N GLN A 192 -13.90 12.06 -8.90
CA GLN A 192 -12.73 12.45 -8.13
C GLN A 192 -11.46 11.98 -8.86
N HIS A 193 -10.52 12.92 -9.06
CA HIS A 193 -9.32 12.71 -9.91
C HIS A 193 -9.61 12.47 -11.39
N PHE A 194 -10.73 12.98 -11.91
CA PHE A 194 -11.05 12.93 -13.34
C PHE A 194 -9.85 13.29 -14.21
N ARG A 195 -9.44 12.35 -15.08
CA ARG A 195 -8.34 12.49 -16.04
C ARG A 195 -7.02 12.99 -15.45
N ARG A 196 -6.75 12.69 -14.18
CA ARG A 196 -5.57 13.17 -13.47
C ARG A 196 -4.24 12.77 -14.11
N TRP A 197 -4.17 11.61 -14.79
CA TRP A 197 -2.96 11.13 -15.45
C TRP A 197 -2.50 12.04 -16.60
N GLU A 198 -3.40 12.83 -17.19
CA GLU A 198 -3.06 13.78 -18.27
C GLU A 198 -2.09 14.88 -17.82
N ILE A 199 -2.04 15.15 -16.51
CA ILE A 199 -1.10 16.12 -15.92
C ILE A 199 -0.27 15.41 -14.83
N PRO A 200 0.81 14.70 -15.20
CA PRO A 200 1.66 14.00 -14.25
C PRO A 200 2.27 14.94 -13.21
N ARG A 201 2.49 14.46 -11.98
CA ARG A 201 3.16 15.28 -10.94
C ARG A 201 4.55 15.75 -11.38
N SER A 202 5.26 14.98 -12.21
CA SER A 202 6.60 15.29 -12.71
C SER A 202 6.65 16.47 -13.67
N SER A 203 5.52 16.96 -14.20
CA SER A 203 5.50 18.16 -15.07
C SER A 203 5.62 19.49 -14.31
N TYR A 204 5.69 19.44 -12.98
CA TYR A 204 5.88 20.60 -12.11
C TYR A 204 7.10 20.42 -11.20
N PRO A 205 7.77 21.50 -10.76
CA PRO A 205 8.91 21.40 -9.83
C PRO A 205 8.59 20.58 -8.58
N MET A 206 9.53 19.74 -8.11
CA MET A 206 9.38 18.89 -6.91
C MET A 206 9.52 19.67 -5.61
N THR A 207 8.87 20.83 -5.55
CA THR A 207 8.82 21.74 -4.41
C THR A 207 7.38 21.83 -3.90
N ARG A 208 7.22 22.40 -2.70
CA ARG A 208 5.89 22.68 -2.13
C ARG A 208 5.07 23.62 -3.04
N PRO A 209 5.59 24.78 -3.51
CA PRO A 209 4.86 25.62 -4.45
C PRO A 209 4.47 24.89 -5.74
N GLY A 210 5.39 24.11 -6.34
CA GLY A 210 5.10 23.33 -7.54
C GLY A 210 3.96 22.33 -7.33
N TYR A 211 3.91 21.66 -6.17
CA TYR A 211 2.81 20.77 -5.81
C TYR A 211 1.47 21.50 -5.67
N LEU A 212 1.45 22.69 -5.04
CA LEU A 212 0.22 23.47 -4.87
C LEU A 212 -0.33 23.95 -6.21
N THR A 213 0.54 24.44 -7.10
CA THR A 213 0.16 24.85 -8.46
C THR A 213 -0.38 23.68 -9.27
N TRP A 214 0.29 22.52 -9.23
CA TRP A 214 -0.17 21.31 -9.89
C TRP A 214 -1.55 20.87 -9.40
N ARG A 215 -1.75 20.83 -8.08
CA ARG A 215 -3.03 20.44 -7.48
C ARG A 215 -4.16 21.40 -7.83
N ALA A 216 -3.89 22.71 -7.85
CA ALA A 216 -4.88 23.70 -8.25
C ALA A 216 -5.28 23.54 -9.74
N LYS A 217 -4.30 23.33 -10.62
CA LYS A 217 -4.53 23.07 -12.04
C LYS A 217 -5.39 21.81 -12.25
N LEU A 218 -5.05 20.72 -11.57
CA LEU A 218 -5.81 19.46 -11.66
C LEU A 218 -7.28 19.64 -11.29
N LYS A 219 -7.58 20.29 -10.17
CA LYS A 219 -8.96 20.56 -9.73
C LYS A 219 -9.74 21.37 -10.77
N SER A 220 -9.13 22.44 -11.27
CA SER A 220 -9.77 23.31 -12.27
C SER A 220 -10.02 22.58 -13.59
N GLN A 221 -9.05 21.82 -14.09
CA GLN A 221 -9.20 21.06 -15.32
C GLN A 221 -10.21 19.93 -15.19
N ALA A 222 -10.15 19.15 -14.10
CA ALA A 222 -11.10 18.07 -13.84
C ALA A 222 -12.54 18.60 -13.80
N ALA A 223 -12.80 19.68 -13.04
CA ALA A 223 -14.13 20.26 -12.94
C ALA A 223 -14.65 20.78 -14.29
N LYS A 224 -13.79 21.42 -15.09
CA LYS A 224 -14.14 21.87 -16.43
C LYS A 224 -14.50 20.69 -17.35
N GLN A 225 -13.64 19.68 -17.42
CA GLN A 225 -13.85 18.53 -18.31
C GLN A 225 -15.07 17.69 -17.89
N VAL A 226 -15.31 17.53 -16.59
CA VAL A 226 -16.52 16.86 -16.09
C VAL A 226 -17.76 17.65 -16.46
N ALA A 227 -17.76 18.98 -16.30
CA ALA A 227 -18.91 19.81 -16.68
C ALA A 227 -19.22 19.70 -18.18
N GLU A 228 -18.18 19.74 -19.03
CA GLU A 228 -18.32 19.54 -20.48
C GLU A 228 -18.90 18.15 -20.81
N LEU A 229 -18.42 17.10 -20.15
CA LEU A 229 -18.91 15.73 -20.33
C LEU A 229 -20.37 15.55 -19.88
N LEU A 230 -20.77 16.18 -18.78
CA LEU A 230 -22.14 16.09 -18.27
C LEU A 230 -23.16 16.86 -19.13
N GLY A 231 -22.69 17.76 -20.00
CA GLY A 231 -23.50 18.42 -21.03
C GLY A 231 -23.66 17.60 -22.32
N ASP A 232 -23.18 16.35 -22.36
CA ASP A 232 -23.26 15.51 -23.55
C ASP A 232 -24.72 15.14 -23.90
N ALA A 233 -25.07 15.28 -25.18
CA ALA A 233 -26.43 15.07 -25.67
C ALA A 233 -26.92 13.61 -25.55
N SER A 234 -26.03 12.64 -25.32
CA SER A 234 -26.39 11.25 -25.07
C SER A 234 -27.03 11.03 -23.68
N ILE A 235 -26.87 11.98 -22.75
CA ILE A 235 -27.50 11.92 -21.43
C ILE A 235 -28.96 12.37 -21.54
N GLN A 236 -29.92 11.46 -21.30
CA GLN A 236 -31.35 11.72 -21.45
C GLN A 236 -32.17 11.28 -20.22
N PRO A 237 -33.04 12.13 -19.65
CA PRO A 237 -33.18 13.57 -19.95
C PRO A 237 -31.88 14.35 -19.61
N PRO A 238 -31.63 15.51 -20.24
CA PRO A 238 -30.43 16.29 -19.96
C PRO A 238 -30.37 16.72 -18.50
N LEU A 239 -29.17 16.80 -17.94
CA LEU A 239 -28.93 17.42 -16.64
C LEU A 239 -29.10 18.94 -16.75
N SER A 240 -29.63 19.56 -15.70
CA SER A 240 -29.74 21.02 -15.64
C SER A 240 -28.36 21.66 -15.47
N GLN A 241 -28.22 22.92 -15.86
CA GLN A 241 -26.94 23.63 -15.71
C GLN A 241 -26.54 23.73 -14.24
N GLU A 242 -27.50 23.90 -13.33
CA GLU A 242 -27.27 23.96 -11.89
C GLU A 242 -26.72 22.63 -11.34
N GLU A 243 -27.21 21.48 -11.84
CA GLU A 243 -26.71 20.15 -11.46
C GLU A 243 -25.26 19.97 -11.92
N ILE A 244 -24.96 20.37 -13.17
CA ILE A 244 -23.61 20.30 -13.76
C ILE A 244 -22.63 21.19 -12.98
N ASP A 245 -23.02 22.44 -12.72
CA ASP A 245 -22.21 23.41 -11.98
C ASP A 245 -21.95 22.94 -10.55
N ARG A 246 -22.94 22.30 -9.92
CA ARG A 246 -22.80 21.72 -8.59
C ARG A 246 -21.80 20.57 -8.57
N VAL A 247 -21.82 19.65 -9.54
CA VAL A 247 -20.79 18.60 -9.65
C VAL A 247 -19.40 19.22 -9.82
N ALA A 248 -19.28 20.23 -10.68
CA ALA A 248 -18.00 20.91 -10.92
C ALA A 248 -17.45 21.59 -9.65
N ALA A 249 -18.31 22.23 -8.85
CA ALA A 249 -17.95 22.85 -7.57
C ALA A 249 -17.42 21.81 -6.57
N LEU A 250 -18.11 20.68 -6.44
CA LEU A 250 -17.68 19.56 -5.59
C LEU A 250 -16.32 18.98 -6.02
N VAL A 251 -16.08 18.81 -7.33
CA VAL A 251 -14.79 18.34 -7.86
C VAL A 251 -13.66 19.34 -7.55
N ARG A 252 -13.93 20.65 -7.56
CA ARG A 252 -12.97 21.68 -7.10
C ARG A 252 -12.75 21.64 -5.58
N LYS A 253 -13.65 20.99 -4.84
CA LYS A 253 -13.72 20.92 -3.39
C LYS A 253 -13.88 22.31 -2.78
N GLU A 254 -14.80 23.07 -3.34
CA GLU A 254 -15.17 24.39 -2.83
C GLU A 254 -15.86 24.24 -1.47
N ASP A 255 -15.58 25.18 -0.56
CA ASP A 255 -16.30 25.31 0.70
C ASP A 255 -16.27 24.08 1.62
N LEU A 256 -15.17 23.32 1.63
CA LEU A 256 -15.00 22.08 2.41
C LEU A 256 -15.48 22.14 3.87
N LYS A 257 -15.38 23.29 4.54
CA LYS A 257 -15.77 23.44 5.95
C LYS A 257 -17.23 23.82 6.17
N THR A 258 -17.92 24.28 5.13
CA THR A 258 -19.27 24.86 5.21
C THR A 258 -20.27 24.11 4.34
N ASP A 259 -19.80 23.36 3.35
CA ASP A 259 -20.61 22.53 2.47
C ASP A 259 -20.56 21.05 2.90
N SER A 260 -21.73 20.49 3.23
CA SER A 260 -21.84 19.11 3.71
C SER A 260 -21.42 18.08 2.67
N ASP A 261 -21.74 18.28 1.40
CA ASP A 261 -21.39 17.34 0.34
C ASP A 261 -19.90 17.38 0.04
N THR A 262 -19.28 18.57 0.05
CA THR A 262 -17.83 18.68 -0.08
C THR A 262 -17.13 17.97 1.07
N GLN A 263 -17.65 18.09 2.30
CA GLN A 263 -17.12 17.38 3.46
C GLN A 263 -17.25 15.86 3.29
N VAL A 264 -18.38 15.34 2.82
CA VAL A 264 -18.55 13.91 2.52
C VAL A 264 -17.56 13.46 1.44
N LEU A 265 -17.41 14.22 0.36
CA LEU A 265 -16.47 13.89 -0.72
C LEU A 265 -15.03 13.84 -0.23
N GLU A 266 -14.59 14.78 0.62
CA GLU A 266 -13.24 14.74 1.20
C GLU A 266 -13.07 13.58 2.18
N ASP A 267 -14.08 13.26 3.00
CA ASP A 267 -14.07 12.07 3.87
C ASP A 267 -13.83 10.81 3.02
N VAL A 268 -14.62 10.61 1.97
CA VAL A 268 -14.51 9.47 1.06
C VAL A 268 -13.14 9.42 0.40
N ALA A 269 -12.62 10.54 -0.10
CA ALA A 269 -11.27 10.59 -0.70
C ALA A 269 -10.17 10.22 0.31
N CYS A 270 -10.31 10.62 1.58
CA CYS A 270 -9.36 10.25 2.63
C CYS A 270 -9.47 8.76 2.99
N LEU A 271 -10.68 8.21 3.06
CA LEU A 271 -10.92 6.78 3.31
C LEU A 271 -10.34 5.92 2.19
N VAL A 272 -10.52 6.31 0.92
CA VAL A 272 -9.89 5.62 -0.22
C VAL A 272 -8.36 5.68 -0.13
N PHE A 273 -7.78 6.82 0.24
CA PHE A 273 -6.33 6.91 0.45
C PHE A 273 -5.85 5.94 1.54
N LEU A 274 -6.52 5.90 2.69
CA LEU A 274 -6.19 4.99 3.79
C LEU A 274 -6.35 3.51 3.38
N ASP A 275 -7.35 3.19 2.56
CA ASP A 275 -7.60 1.79 2.17
C ASP A 275 -6.68 1.30 1.05
N GLU A 276 -6.53 2.09 0.00
CA GLU A 276 -5.94 1.62 -1.27
C GLU A 276 -4.50 2.06 -1.47
N GLN A 277 -4.09 3.19 -0.89
CA GLN A 277 -2.85 3.85 -1.28
C GLN A 277 -1.84 3.97 -0.13
N PHE A 278 -2.29 3.89 1.11
CA PHE A 278 -1.47 4.17 2.28
C PHE A 278 -0.19 3.34 2.34
N ASP A 279 -0.30 2.02 2.24
CA ASP A 279 0.82 1.11 2.46
C ASP A 279 1.92 1.28 1.41
N ASP A 280 1.57 1.59 0.15
CA ASP A 280 2.56 1.84 -0.90
C ASP A 280 3.07 3.27 -0.89
N PHE A 281 2.24 4.21 -0.44
CA PHE A 281 2.65 5.60 -0.26
C PHE A 281 3.72 5.74 0.83
N GLU A 282 3.59 5.01 1.95
CA GLU A 282 4.54 5.04 3.06
C GLU A 282 5.92 4.46 2.69
N LYS A 283 5.97 3.46 1.81
CA LYS A 283 7.23 2.82 1.37
C LYS A 283 8.07 3.69 0.42
N ARG A 284 7.57 4.84 -0.01
CA ARG A 284 8.30 5.70 -0.94
C ARG A 284 9.59 6.22 -0.28
N PRO A 285 10.72 6.26 -1.00
CA PRO A 285 12.01 6.65 -0.43
C PRO A 285 12.05 8.11 0.03
N ASP A 286 11.15 8.96 -0.47
CA ASP A 286 11.02 10.35 -0.04
C ASP A 286 10.09 10.55 1.16
N ILE A 287 9.54 9.49 1.75
CA ILE A 287 8.60 9.52 2.86
C ILE A 287 9.26 8.87 4.08
N ASP A 288 9.74 9.68 5.01
CA ASP A 288 10.11 9.22 6.34
C ASP A 288 8.90 9.19 7.28
N GLU A 289 9.10 8.62 8.47
CA GLU A 289 8.03 8.49 9.46
C GLU A 289 7.46 9.85 9.90
N GLU A 290 8.31 10.87 10.11
CA GLU A 290 7.86 12.19 10.54
C GLU A 290 6.97 12.85 9.48
N LYS A 291 7.39 12.79 8.22
CA LYS A 291 6.62 13.27 7.07
C LYS A 291 5.32 12.49 6.91
N MET A 292 5.33 11.17 7.11
CA MET A 292 4.13 10.35 7.04
C MET A 292 3.13 10.71 8.16
N VAL A 293 3.59 10.84 9.39
CA VAL A 293 2.78 11.32 10.53
C VAL A 293 2.22 12.71 10.24
N GLY A 294 3.04 13.61 9.68
CA GLY A 294 2.60 14.94 9.28
C GLY A 294 1.56 14.95 8.15
N ILE A 295 1.59 13.96 7.25
CA ILE A 295 0.54 13.75 6.23
C ILE A 295 -0.72 13.22 6.88
N LEU A 296 -0.62 12.22 7.75
CA LEU A 296 -1.76 11.66 8.48
C LEU A 296 -2.50 12.72 9.30
N ARG A 297 -1.79 13.58 10.04
CA ARG A 297 -2.41 14.72 10.77
C ARG A 297 -3.21 15.63 9.84
N LYS A 298 -2.69 15.90 8.65
CA LYS A 298 -3.39 16.72 7.63
C LYS A 298 -4.54 15.99 6.96
N THR A 299 -4.47 14.67 6.82
CA THR A 299 -5.57 13.85 6.32
C THR A 299 -6.69 13.84 7.34
N TRP A 300 -6.38 13.53 8.61
CA TRP A 300 -7.36 13.52 9.71
C TRP A 300 -8.02 14.88 9.91
N GLY A 301 -7.24 15.97 9.90
CA GLY A 301 -7.76 17.33 10.10
C GLY A 301 -8.70 17.85 9.01
N LYS A 302 -8.87 17.12 7.90
CA LYS A 302 -9.86 17.44 6.86
C LYS A 302 -11.11 16.59 6.95
N MET A 303 -11.06 15.48 7.67
CA MET A 303 -12.16 14.55 7.78
C MET A 303 -13.11 14.98 8.89
N SER A 304 -14.40 14.71 8.69
CA SER A 304 -15.43 14.87 9.70
C SER A 304 -15.36 13.77 10.77
N PRO A 305 -16.06 13.92 11.91
CA PRO A 305 -16.19 12.84 12.90
C PRO A 305 -16.75 11.54 12.31
N SER A 306 -17.70 11.60 11.38
CA SER A 306 -18.21 10.41 10.69
C SER A 306 -17.16 9.74 9.81
N GLY A 307 -16.31 10.54 9.14
CA GLY A 307 -15.15 10.02 8.42
C GLY A 307 -14.16 9.34 9.35
N HIS A 308 -13.86 9.93 10.52
CA HIS A 308 -12.96 9.33 11.52
C HIS A 308 -13.51 8.01 12.05
N ALA A 309 -14.82 7.95 12.34
CA ALA A 309 -15.47 6.74 12.83
C ALA A 309 -15.30 5.57 11.84
N LEU A 310 -15.47 5.82 10.54
CA LEU A 310 -15.21 4.82 9.50
C LEU A 310 -13.74 4.44 9.42
N ALA A 311 -12.84 5.42 9.47
CA ALA A 311 -11.40 5.18 9.40
C ALA A 311 -10.89 4.27 10.53
N LEU A 312 -11.41 4.45 11.74
CA LEU A 312 -11.05 3.65 12.91
C LEU A 312 -11.58 2.20 12.84
N GLN A 313 -12.60 1.95 12.03
CA GLN A 313 -13.14 0.60 11.79
C GLN A 313 -12.41 -0.12 10.63
N MET A 314 -11.49 0.56 9.94
CA MET A 314 -10.75 -0.02 8.83
C MET A 314 -9.77 -1.09 9.28
N HIS A 315 -9.66 -2.14 8.48
CA HIS A 315 -8.67 -3.20 8.69
C HIS A 315 -7.36 -2.82 8.01
N LEU A 316 -6.65 -1.91 8.67
CA LEU A 316 -5.35 -1.41 8.22
C LEU A 316 -4.21 -2.33 8.63
N SER A 317 -3.07 -2.20 7.95
CA SER A 317 -1.83 -2.87 8.33
C SER A 317 -1.39 -2.44 9.74
N GLU A 318 -0.64 -3.28 10.43
CA GLU A 318 -0.14 -2.95 11.78
C GLU A 318 0.72 -1.68 11.76
N ARG A 319 1.52 -1.51 10.72
CA ARG A 319 2.32 -0.31 10.49
C ARG A 319 1.44 0.93 10.34
N ALA A 320 0.36 0.85 9.56
CA ALA A 320 -0.58 1.94 9.38
C ALA A 320 -1.25 2.37 10.70
N LYS A 321 -1.68 1.40 11.52
CA LYS A 321 -2.27 1.66 12.84
C LYS A 321 -1.32 2.44 13.75
N ILE A 322 -0.07 1.97 13.89
CA ILE A 322 0.97 2.64 14.68
C ILE A 322 1.18 4.09 14.22
N LEU A 323 1.21 4.32 12.90
CA LEU A 323 1.41 5.67 12.35
C LEU A 323 0.19 6.58 12.59
N ILE A 324 -1.02 6.04 12.56
CA ILE A 324 -2.24 6.76 12.88
C ILE A 324 -2.28 7.11 14.37
N GLU A 325 -1.98 6.17 15.27
CA GLU A 325 -1.89 6.43 16.71
C GLU A 325 -0.91 7.57 17.03
N LYS A 326 0.30 7.52 16.43
CA LYS A 326 1.29 8.61 16.51
C LYS A 326 0.78 9.95 15.97
N ALA A 327 -0.03 9.91 14.90
CA ALA A 327 -0.62 11.11 14.33
C ALA A 327 -1.67 11.73 15.26
N LEU A 328 -2.46 10.89 15.92
CA LEU A 328 -3.51 11.28 16.87
C LEU A 328 -2.98 11.62 18.27
N GLY A 329 -1.75 11.20 18.58
CA GLY A 329 -1.13 11.41 19.89
C GLY A 329 -1.74 10.53 20.99
N VAL A 330 -2.21 9.34 20.62
CA VAL A 330 -2.77 8.33 21.52
C VAL A 330 -1.83 7.16 21.74
#